data_AF-R9IBQ8-F1
#
_entry.id   AF-R9IBQ8-F1
#
_cell.length_a   1.000
_cell.length_b   1.000
_cell.length_c   1.000
_cell.angle_alpha   90.00
_cell.angle_beta   90.00
_cell.angle_gamma   90.00
#
_symmetry.space_group_name_H-M   'P 1'
#
loop_
_entity.id
_entity.type
_entity.pdbx_description
1 polymer ?
#
loop_
_entity_poly.entity_id
_entity_poly.type
_entity_poly.pdbx_seq_one_letter_code
_entity_poly.pdbx_strand_id
1 'polypeptide(L)'
;MRKTMILLLFSFLLAACSDSPVCYYLDAAGGDDNNSGLAPDEAWKSLEKLHGVKLLPGNKVLLKRGEVFNGELEITGQGVPEDRIYIDAYGDDERKPCIVGYDTSLYAARICNSDYITMQNLEIVNTGRQPLPYRSGLKIECMDYGVSQNIVVKNVTVRDVNGSLVKEKGGGCGIYIVNGGKEKISTFNRLTIENCHILRCARNAMIWAAYSDRQNWHPNKHTVIRGNLIEKVPGDGIVPIGCDSTLIEYNVMRDCPDVLPETEAAAGIWPWSCDNTLVQFNEVSDHKAPWDAQGFDSDWNCTGTVIQYNYSHDNYGGLVLVCNDGTADASFNVGNLGTIVRYNVSIGDGVRPKPTRAGMFSPAVHLAGPVKDSHITRNIIHANRKPAADIDRTMITLDSWGGYPDSTFIGGNIFYTSESSRFQLTESTHNFFEGNYFLGRFEKLPEDGKACQLTDIYQQEVLAKDENGYQGLALLMDTVEVAGAKGIFVNKEAIENFFSRLEK
;
A
#
# COMPACT_ATOMS: atom_id res chain seq x y z
N MET A 1 -47.36 34.56 62.92
CA MET A 1 -45.91 34.28 62.79
C MET A 1 -45.69 33.41 61.56
N ARG A 2 -45.42 34.00 60.39
CA ARG A 2 -45.04 33.26 59.18
C ARG A 2 -43.53 33.38 59.00
N LYS A 3 -42.83 32.24 59.01
CA LYS A 3 -41.39 32.14 58.78
C LYS A 3 -41.12 32.25 57.28
N THR A 4 -40.33 33.24 56.89
CA THR A 4 -39.79 33.38 55.53
C THR A 4 -38.48 32.61 55.47
N MET A 5 -38.43 31.54 54.69
CA MET A 5 -37.25 30.72 54.47
C MET A 5 -36.53 31.25 53.22
N ILE A 6 -35.36 31.87 53.41
CA ILE A 6 -34.50 32.34 52.33
C ILE A 6 -33.66 31.14 51.88
N LEU A 7 -33.87 30.69 50.63
CA LEU A 7 -33.06 29.68 49.97
C LEU A 7 -31.93 30.39 49.22
N LEU A 8 -30.69 30.25 49.68
CA LEU A 8 -29.49 30.68 48.96
C LEU A 8 -29.12 29.59 47.94
N LEU A 9 -29.31 29.86 46.65
CA LEU A 9 -28.71 29.08 45.57
C LEU A 9 -27.24 29.48 45.42
N PHE A 10 -26.34 28.58 45.80
CA PHE A 10 -24.92 28.65 45.45
C PHE A 10 -24.76 28.07 44.04
N SER A 11 -24.60 28.92 43.03
CA SER A 11 -24.18 28.50 41.70
C SER A 11 -22.66 28.32 41.70
N PHE A 12 -22.20 27.08 41.68
CA PHE A 12 -20.81 26.75 41.35
C PHE A 12 -20.64 26.94 39.83
N LEU A 13 -20.08 28.08 39.41
CA LEU A 13 -19.47 28.19 38.09
C LEU A 13 -18.20 27.33 38.11
N LEU A 14 -18.29 26.10 37.59
CA LEU A 14 -17.13 25.40 37.07
C LEU A 14 -16.72 26.11 35.78
N ALA A 15 -15.83 27.10 35.90
CA ALA A 15 -15.08 27.58 34.75
C ALA A 15 -14.18 26.42 34.30
N ALA A 16 -14.61 25.70 33.27
CA ALA A 16 -13.68 24.89 32.50
C ALA A 16 -12.67 25.88 31.90
N CYS A 17 -11.42 25.85 32.37
CA CYS A 17 -10.31 26.41 31.61
C CYS A 17 -10.27 25.64 30.29
N SER A 18 -10.86 26.20 29.24
CA SER A 18 -10.47 25.84 27.89
C SER A 18 -9.10 26.46 27.69
N ASP A 19 -8.03 25.67 27.90
CA ASP A 19 -6.72 26.08 27.42
C ASP A 19 -6.86 26.35 25.92
N SER A 20 -6.61 27.60 25.53
CA SER A 20 -6.78 28.00 24.13
C SER A 20 -5.80 27.21 23.27
N PRO A 21 -6.18 26.85 22.03
CA PRO A 21 -5.29 26.13 21.12
C PRO A 21 -3.93 26.81 21.00
N VAL A 22 -2.85 26.06 21.22
CA VAL A 22 -1.48 26.57 21.17
C VAL A 22 -0.85 26.25 19.81
N CYS A 23 -0.10 27.21 19.26
CA CYS A 23 0.65 27.02 18.03
C CYS A 23 2.15 27.15 18.32
N TYR A 24 2.87 26.04 18.17
CA TYR A 24 4.33 25.99 18.32
C TYR A 24 5.01 26.21 16.96
N TYR A 25 6.02 27.07 16.92
CA TYR A 25 6.79 27.41 15.72
C TYR A 25 8.24 26.96 15.85
N LEU A 26 8.78 26.37 14.79
CA LEU A 26 10.17 25.94 14.71
C LEU A 26 10.86 26.55 13.50
N ASP A 27 12.03 27.15 13.70
CA ASP A 27 12.90 27.78 12.71
C ASP A 27 14.36 27.36 12.96
N ALA A 28 14.90 26.44 12.15
CA ALA A 28 16.21 25.85 12.39
C ALA A 28 17.37 26.86 12.29
N ALA A 29 17.25 27.87 11.43
CA ALA A 29 18.26 28.88 11.22
C ALA A 29 18.05 30.11 12.12
N GLY A 30 16.82 30.59 12.23
CA GLY A 30 16.46 31.85 12.90
C GLY A 30 15.94 31.71 14.33
N GLY A 31 15.57 30.51 14.77
CA GLY A 31 15.00 30.27 16.10
C GLY A 31 16.04 30.20 17.23
N ASP A 32 15.55 30.23 18.47
CA ASP A 32 16.31 30.01 19.71
C ASP A 32 15.47 29.16 20.67
N ASP A 33 16.07 28.13 21.26
CA ASP A 33 15.37 27.20 22.18
C ASP A 33 15.04 27.82 23.55
N ASN A 34 15.55 29.02 23.82
CA ASN A 34 15.14 29.88 24.93
C ASN A 34 13.87 30.68 24.63
N ASN A 35 13.42 30.75 23.37
CA ASN A 35 12.18 31.43 23.01
C ASN A 35 10.94 30.69 23.53
N SER A 36 9.80 31.38 23.50
CA SER A 36 8.51 30.81 23.88
C SER A 36 8.07 29.68 22.94
N GLY A 37 8.43 29.78 21.65
CA GLY A 37 7.92 28.91 20.58
C GLY A 37 6.52 29.28 20.12
N LEU A 38 5.90 30.34 20.66
CA LEU A 38 4.47 30.63 20.50
C LEU A 38 4.15 31.64 19.39
N ALA A 39 5.18 32.21 18.77
CA ALA A 39 5.07 33.13 17.64
C ALA A 39 6.19 32.84 16.61
N PRO A 40 5.99 33.16 15.32
CA PRO A 40 7.01 32.93 14.28
C PRO A 40 8.36 33.59 14.55
N ASP A 41 8.39 34.77 15.17
CA ASP A 41 9.59 35.53 15.54
C ASP A 41 10.16 35.12 16.92
N GLU A 42 9.43 34.29 17.66
CA GLU A 42 9.87 33.63 18.89
C GLU A 42 9.92 32.09 18.70
N ALA A 43 10.23 31.63 17.49
CA ALA A 43 10.27 30.21 17.17
C ALA A 43 11.40 29.49 17.95
N TRP A 44 11.15 28.22 18.28
CA TRP A 44 12.19 27.31 18.75
C TRP A 44 13.14 26.95 17.62
N LYS A 45 14.38 26.59 17.97
CA LYS A 45 15.40 26.21 16.99
C LYS A 45 15.36 24.73 16.67
N SER A 46 15.18 23.89 17.69
CA SER A 46 15.37 22.45 17.58
C SER A 46 14.10 21.64 17.81
N LEU A 47 14.08 20.42 17.26
CA LEU A 47 13.03 19.43 17.50
C LEU A 47 12.97 18.98 18.97
N GLU A 48 14.07 19.10 19.71
CA GLU A 48 14.18 18.65 21.10
C GLU A 48 13.16 19.34 22.02
N LYS A 49 12.73 20.56 21.69
CA LYS A 49 11.71 21.29 22.43
C LYS A 49 10.32 20.63 22.39
N LEU A 50 10.07 19.76 21.41
CA LEU A 50 8.84 18.97 21.32
C LEU A 50 8.90 17.71 22.18
N HIS A 51 10.07 17.28 22.65
CA HIS A 51 10.19 16.09 23.49
C HIS A 51 9.41 16.27 24.79
N GLY A 52 8.43 15.39 25.02
CA GLY A 52 7.56 15.43 26.20
C GLY A 52 6.41 16.44 26.10
N VAL A 53 6.28 17.20 25.01
CA VAL A 53 5.10 18.05 24.76
C VAL A 53 3.94 17.15 24.38
N LYS A 54 2.93 17.07 25.26
CA LYS A 54 1.66 16.42 24.94
C LYS A 54 0.73 17.43 24.28
N LEU A 55 0.47 17.24 22.99
CA LEU A 55 -0.40 18.13 22.22
C LEU A 55 -1.87 17.92 22.62
N LEU A 56 -2.56 19.04 22.86
CA LEU A 56 -3.99 19.10 23.23
C LEU A 56 -4.85 19.39 21.98
N PRO A 57 -6.19 19.21 22.05
CA PRO A 57 -7.08 19.54 20.96
C PRO A 57 -6.83 20.93 20.36
N GLY A 58 -6.86 21.02 19.03
CA GLY A 58 -6.61 22.24 18.26
C GLY A 58 -5.16 22.72 18.20
N ASN A 59 -4.23 22.09 18.93
CA ASN A 59 -2.82 22.50 18.93
C ASN A 59 -2.18 22.32 17.54
N LYS A 60 -1.16 23.13 17.27
CA LYS A 60 -0.37 23.08 16.02
C LYS A 60 1.11 23.06 16.32
N VAL A 61 1.86 22.33 15.50
CA VAL A 61 3.32 22.39 15.41
C VAL A 61 3.66 22.77 13.97
N LEU A 62 4.28 23.93 13.77
CA LEU A 62 4.58 24.50 12.47
C LEU A 62 6.09 24.61 12.27
N LEU A 63 6.61 23.88 11.28
CA LEU A 63 8.03 23.89 10.91
C LEU A 63 8.24 24.83 9.73
N LYS A 64 9.25 25.71 9.80
CA LYS A 64 9.46 26.73 8.76
C LYS A 64 9.89 26.09 7.44
N ARG A 65 9.23 26.47 6.34
CA ARG A 65 9.56 26.02 4.98
C ARG A 65 10.98 26.41 4.60
N GLY A 66 11.63 25.57 3.79
CA GLY A 66 13.02 25.72 3.36
C GLY A 66 14.08 25.33 4.40
N GLU A 67 13.69 25.08 5.65
CA GLU A 67 14.62 24.70 6.73
C GLU A 67 14.92 23.20 6.78
N VAL A 68 16.07 22.86 7.37
CA VAL A 68 16.50 21.49 7.65
C VAL A 68 16.64 21.31 9.17
N PHE A 69 15.85 20.41 9.73
CA PHE A 69 15.88 20.04 11.14
C PHE A 69 16.59 18.70 11.31
N ASN A 70 17.76 18.72 11.94
CA ASN A 70 18.47 17.48 12.28
C ASN A 70 17.94 16.93 13.60
N GLY A 71 17.65 15.63 13.62
CA GLY A 71 17.17 14.90 14.79
C GLY A 71 15.92 14.09 14.53
N GLU A 72 15.24 13.73 15.62
CA GLU A 72 14.06 12.88 15.58
C GLU A 72 12.84 13.74 15.98
N LEU A 73 11.83 13.78 15.11
CA LEU A 73 10.55 14.43 15.43
C LEU A 73 9.63 13.42 16.11
N GLU A 74 9.34 13.59 17.40
CA GLU A 74 8.38 12.77 18.12
C GLU A 74 7.11 13.55 18.45
N ILE A 75 5.97 13.02 18.02
CA ILE A 75 4.65 13.62 18.20
C ILE A 75 3.79 12.69 19.05
N THR A 76 3.19 13.25 20.10
CA THR A 76 2.12 12.60 20.85
C THR A 76 1.02 13.61 21.17
N GLY A 77 -0.24 13.23 21.00
CA GLY A 77 -1.34 14.15 21.21
C GLY A 77 -2.72 13.52 21.13
N GLN A 78 -3.67 14.13 21.83
CA GLN A 78 -5.04 13.67 21.91
C GLN A 78 -5.97 14.76 21.41
N GLY A 79 -6.15 14.83 20.09
CA GLY A 79 -7.14 15.69 19.47
C GLY A 79 -8.55 15.12 19.61
N VAL A 80 -9.52 15.85 19.07
CA VAL A 80 -10.93 15.42 19.00
C VAL A 80 -11.47 15.71 17.58
N PRO A 81 -12.62 15.12 17.16
CA PRO A 81 -13.18 15.36 15.83
C PRO A 81 -13.36 16.84 15.49
N GLU A 82 -13.77 17.64 16.46
CA GLU A 82 -14.05 19.07 16.31
C GLU A 82 -12.77 19.91 16.26
N ASP A 83 -11.71 19.46 16.92
CA ASP A 83 -10.45 20.19 17.12
C ASP A 83 -9.24 19.26 16.98
N ARG A 84 -8.88 18.96 15.72
CA ARG A 84 -7.72 18.15 15.34
C ARG A 84 -6.40 18.84 15.68
N ILE A 85 -5.36 18.03 15.88
CA ILE A 85 -3.97 18.49 16.01
C ILE A 85 -3.31 18.49 14.63
N TYR A 86 -2.51 19.52 14.34
CA TYR A 86 -1.78 19.64 13.08
C TYR A 86 -0.28 19.75 13.28
N ILE A 87 0.47 18.98 12.50
CA ILE A 87 1.92 19.09 12.33
C ILE A 87 2.12 19.43 10.87
N ASP A 88 2.52 20.67 10.62
CA ASP A 88 2.48 21.29 9.29
C ASP A 88 3.67 22.24 9.11
N ALA A 89 3.70 22.93 7.98
CA ALA A 89 4.71 23.91 7.63
C ALA A 89 4.18 25.35 7.65
N TYR A 90 5.05 26.33 7.87
CA TYR A 90 4.74 27.76 7.73
C TYR A 90 5.82 28.52 6.94
N GLY A 91 5.49 29.72 6.48
CA GLY A 91 6.34 30.52 5.60
C GLY A 91 6.06 30.24 4.12
N ASP A 92 6.76 30.98 3.24
CA ASP A 92 6.40 31.10 1.82
C ASP A 92 7.38 30.36 0.87
N ASP A 93 8.43 29.71 1.37
CA ASP A 93 9.35 28.92 0.53
C ASP A 93 8.61 27.70 -0.05
N GLU A 94 8.82 27.36 -1.33
CA GLU A 94 8.16 26.21 -1.95
C GLU A 94 8.61 24.87 -1.35
N ARG A 95 9.82 24.81 -0.80
CA ARG A 95 10.40 23.59 -0.23
C ARG A 95 9.79 23.29 1.13
N LYS A 96 9.35 22.04 1.31
CA LYS A 96 8.88 21.52 2.61
C LYS A 96 10.02 21.61 3.64
N PRO A 97 9.73 21.87 4.93
CA PRO A 97 10.70 21.63 6.00
C PRO A 97 11.17 20.17 5.97
N CYS A 98 12.47 19.95 6.04
CA CYS A 98 13.07 18.63 5.97
C CYS A 98 13.56 18.17 7.35
N ILE A 99 13.05 17.04 7.82
CA ILE A 99 13.52 16.36 9.03
C ILE A 99 14.56 15.32 8.60
N VAL A 100 15.75 15.38 9.20
CA VAL A 100 16.87 14.48 8.90
C VAL A 100 17.24 13.71 10.17
N GLY A 101 16.94 12.42 10.18
CA GLY A 101 17.32 11.52 11.27
C GLY A 101 18.84 11.43 11.44
N TYR A 102 19.27 11.09 12.64
CA TYR A 102 20.69 10.85 12.92
C TYR A 102 21.18 9.54 12.28
N ASP A 103 22.50 9.37 12.23
CA ASP A 103 23.15 8.15 11.71
C ASP A 103 22.70 6.87 12.41
N THR A 104 22.19 6.98 13.64
CA THR A 104 21.70 5.88 14.48
C THR A 104 20.18 5.79 14.55
N SER A 105 19.45 6.71 13.92
CA SER A 105 18.00 6.80 14.04
C SER A 105 17.30 5.63 13.35
N LEU A 106 16.40 4.97 14.10
CA LEU A 106 15.49 3.95 13.55
C LEU A 106 14.30 4.57 12.83
N TYR A 107 13.97 5.81 13.15
CA TYR A 107 12.99 6.65 12.46
C TYR A 107 13.45 8.11 12.52
N ALA A 108 13.12 8.91 11.52
CA ALA A 108 13.35 10.36 11.57
C ALA A 108 12.13 11.11 12.13
N ALA A 109 10.93 10.56 11.95
CA ALA A 109 9.71 11.09 12.57
C ALA A 109 8.84 9.96 13.13
N ARG A 110 8.10 10.25 14.20
CA ARG A 110 7.19 9.31 14.84
C ARG A 110 5.91 10.00 15.31
N ILE A 111 4.77 9.42 14.96
CA ILE A 111 3.48 9.69 15.60
C ILE A 111 3.25 8.55 16.59
N CYS A 112 3.17 8.87 17.88
CA CYS A 112 3.09 7.89 18.96
C CYS A 112 1.78 8.08 19.74
N ASN A 113 0.98 7.01 19.85
CA ASN A 113 -0.13 6.89 20.79
C ASN A 113 -1.03 8.14 20.78
N SER A 114 -1.65 8.39 19.64
CA SER A 114 -2.30 9.66 19.35
C SER A 114 -3.71 9.50 18.78
N ASP A 115 -4.51 10.56 18.86
CA ASP A 115 -5.84 10.65 18.27
C ASP A 115 -6.03 11.97 17.51
N TYR A 116 -6.77 11.92 16.40
CA TYR A 116 -7.17 13.07 15.57
C TYR A 116 -6.00 14.00 15.20
N ILE A 117 -4.90 13.39 14.75
CA ILE A 117 -3.68 14.09 14.31
C ILE A 117 -3.58 14.10 12.78
N THR A 118 -3.14 15.23 12.23
CA THR A 118 -2.74 15.37 10.82
C THR A 118 -1.28 15.79 10.73
N MET A 119 -0.42 14.96 10.13
CA MET A 119 0.95 15.33 9.76
C MET A 119 0.99 15.60 8.25
N GLN A 120 1.40 16.81 7.85
CA GLN A 120 1.34 17.20 6.46
C GLN A 120 2.42 18.18 6.00
N ASN A 121 2.66 18.20 4.69
CA ASN A 121 3.56 19.14 4.03
C ASN A 121 5.02 19.09 4.53
N LEU A 122 5.48 17.93 4.98
CA LEU A 122 6.84 17.71 5.48
C LEU A 122 7.66 16.85 4.51
N GLU A 123 8.98 17.00 4.60
CA GLU A 123 9.94 16.08 4.02
C GLU A 123 10.68 15.34 5.15
N ILE A 124 10.89 14.03 4.99
CA ILE A 124 11.50 13.15 5.98
C ILE A 124 12.60 12.35 5.30
N VAL A 125 13.81 12.44 5.85
CA VAL A 125 15.02 11.73 5.40
C VAL A 125 15.59 10.94 6.56
N ASN A 126 15.95 9.68 6.32
CA ASN A 126 16.62 8.86 7.33
C ASN A 126 17.70 7.98 6.70
N THR A 127 18.73 8.60 6.12
CA THR A 127 19.91 7.91 5.60
C THR A 127 21.05 7.99 6.60
N GLY A 128 21.53 6.84 7.06
CA GLY A 128 22.82 6.73 7.75
C GLY A 128 23.97 6.36 6.82
N ARG A 129 25.20 6.41 7.33
CA ARG A 129 26.43 5.97 6.66
C ARG A 129 26.40 4.48 6.32
N GLN A 130 25.71 3.69 7.13
CA GLN A 130 25.47 2.26 6.91
C GLN A 130 23.98 1.97 7.01
N PRO A 131 23.47 0.95 6.27
CA PRO A 131 22.10 0.49 6.47
C PRO A 131 21.87 -0.03 7.88
N LEU A 132 20.68 0.24 8.44
CA LEU A 132 20.28 -0.28 9.75
C LEU A 132 19.05 -1.20 9.66
N PRO A 133 19.02 -2.33 10.39
CA PRO A 133 17.80 -3.09 10.64
C PRO A 133 16.64 -2.22 11.12
N TYR A 134 15.44 -2.47 10.61
CA TYR A 134 14.18 -1.81 10.96
C TYR A 134 14.14 -0.29 10.75
N ARG A 135 15.13 0.27 10.06
CA ARG A 135 15.15 1.71 9.77
C ARG A 135 13.96 2.09 8.91
N SER A 136 13.26 3.13 9.35
CA SER A 136 12.10 3.72 8.70
C SER A 136 12.29 5.22 8.53
N GLY A 137 11.55 5.87 7.64
CA GLY A 137 11.47 7.33 7.61
C GLY A 137 10.49 7.82 8.67
N LEU A 138 9.22 7.45 8.49
CA LEU A 138 8.12 7.79 9.40
C LEU A 138 7.61 6.53 10.11
N LYS A 139 7.52 6.59 11.45
CA LYS A 139 6.85 5.56 12.26
C LYS A 139 5.49 6.05 12.75
N ILE A 140 4.43 5.27 12.55
CA ILE A 140 3.09 5.53 13.09
C ILE A 140 2.79 4.42 14.08
N GLU A 141 2.70 4.74 15.37
CA GLU A 141 2.72 3.74 16.43
C GLU A 141 1.52 3.87 17.38
N CYS A 142 0.92 2.73 17.71
CA CYS A 142 -0.14 2.56 18.69
C CYS A 142 0.16 1.33 19.57
N MET A 143 0.78 1.56 20.73
CA MET A 143 1.21 0.53 21.69
C MET A 143 0.65 0.78 23.08
N ASP A 144 -0.02 -0.21 23.66
CA ASP A 144 -0.63 -0.15 25.02
C ASP A 144 -1.51 1.10 25.26
N TYR A 145 -2.12 1.58 24.19
CA TYR A 145 -2.87 2.82 24.11
C TYR A 145 -4.39 2.60 24.09
N GLY A 146 -4.86 1.54 23.45
CA GLY A 146 -6.24 1.38 23.00
C GLY A 146 -6.38 1.72 21.52
N VAL A 147 -7.58 2.13 21.10
CA VAL A 147 -7.83 2.42 19.69
C VAL A 147 -7.42 3.86 19.37
N SER A 148 -6.38 4.03 18.56
CA SER A 148 -5.98 5.30 17.96
C SER A 148 -6.96 5.69 16.84
N GLN A 149 -7.58 6.85 16.98
CA GLN A 149 -8.63 7.34 16.10
C GLN A 149 -8.08 8.37 15.11
N ASN A 150 -8.36 8.17 13.82
CA ASN A 150 -8.28 9.19 12.79
C ASN A 150 -6.92 9.92 12.67
N ILE A 151 -5.87 9.13 12.45
CA ILE A 151 -4.54 9.62 12.07
C ILE A 151 -4.49 9.86 10.57
N VAL A 152 -4.00 11.02 10.15
CA VAL A 152 -3.85 11.39 8.74
C VAL A 152 -2.41 11.80 8.46
N VAL A 153 -1.80 11.19 7.45
CA VAL A 153 -0.51 11.60 6.88
C VAL A 153 -0.78 12.07 5.46
N LYS A 154 -0.48 13.33 5.16
CA LYS A 154 -0.89 13.97 3.90
C LYS A 154 0.24 14.78 3.27
N ASN A 155 0.50 14.59 1.98
CA ASN A 155 1.52 15.37 1.28
C ASN A 155 2.89 15.34 1.99
N VAL A 156 3.26 14.18 2.52
CA VAL A 156 4.58 13.94 3.13
C VAL A 156 5.48 13.27 2.11
N THR A 157 6.71 13.76 1.98
CA THR A 157 7.75 13.12 1.18
C THR A 157 8.65 12.35 2.13
N VAL A 158 8.69 11.02 2.03
CA VAL A 158 9.63 10.18 2.77
C VAL A 158 10.65 9.67 1.76
N ARG A 159 11.92 10.09 1.91
CA ARG A 159 12.94 9.70 0.95
C ARG A 159 14.26 9.36 1.60
N ASP A 160 15.08 8.65 0.85
CA ASP A 160 16.46 8.34 1.25
C ASP A 160 16.46 7.67 2.63
N VAL A 161 15.94 6.45 2.69
CA VAL A 161 15.91 5.63 3.90
C VAL A 161 16.66 4.33 3.61
N ASN A 162 17.82 4.13 4.22
CA ASN A 162 18.63 2.92 4.00
C ASN A 162 18.47 1.92 5.14
N GLY A 163 17.39 1.14 5.12
CA GLY A 163 17.27 -0.03 6.00
C GLY A 163 17.84 -1.31 5.41
N SER A 164 17.77 -2.41 6.16
CA SER A 164 18.14 -3.74 5.65
C SER A 164 17.26 -4.12 4.46
N LEU A 165 17.85 -4.65 3.39
CA LEU A 165 17.13 -5.26 2.26
C LEU A 165 16.61 -6.67 2.56
N VAL A 166 17.08 -7.27 3.67
CA VAL A 166 16.83 -8.65 4.05
C VAL A 166 15.76 -8.69 5.14
N LYS A 167 14.65 -9.39 4.91
CA LYS A 167 13.46 -9.40 5.79
C LYS A 167 13.79 -9.91 7.18
N GLU A 168 14.44 -11.08 7.28
CA GLU A 168 14.77 -11.73 8.56
C GLU A 168 15.82 -10.98 9.38
N LYS A 169 16.57 -10.05 8.76
CA LYS A 169 17.50 -9.15 9.44
C LYS A 169 16.85 -7.83 9.86
N GLY A 170 15.53 -7.73 9.78
CA GLY A 170 14.77 -6.51 10.05
C GLY A 170 14.72 -5.60 8.82
N GLY A 171 13.90 -5.95 7.84
CA GLY A 171 13.69 -5.13 6.64
C GLY A 171 13.33 -3.68 6.98
N GLY A 172 13.93 -2.72 6.27
CA GLY A 172 13.58 -1.31 6.41
C GLY A 172 12.32 -0.91 5.65
N CYS A 173 11.86 0.33 5.82
CA CYS A 173 10.75 0.86 5.02
C CYS A 173 10.72 2.39 4.93
N GLY A 174 9.87 2.95 4.08
CA GLY A 174 9.54 4.38 4.12
C GLY A 174 8.68 4.72 5.34
N ILE A 175 7.48 4.15 5.39
CA ILE A 175 6.52 4.34 6.48
C ILE A 175 6.30 3.01 7.20
N TYR A 176 6.56 2.99 8.52
CA TYR A 176 6.35 1.84 9.37
C TYR A 176 5.13 2.05 10.27
N ILE A 177 4.10 1.21 10.12
CA ILE A 177 2.91 1.27 10.95
C ILE A 177 2.97 0.16 11.99
N VAL A 178 2.86 0.49 13.28
CA VAL A 178 3.08 -0.47 14.36
C VAL A 178 1.96 -0.44 15.38
N ASN A 179 1.34 -1.61 15.48
CA ASN A 179 0.28 -2.11 16.32
C ASN A 179 0.58 -3.03 17.49
N GLY A 180 0.14 -2.77 18.72
CA GLY A 180 0.18 -3.84 19.72
C GLY A 180 -0.01 -3.44 21.17
N GLY A 181 0.21 -4.39 22.07
CA GLY A 181 0.17 -4.10 23.50
C GLY A 181 0.09 -5.37 24.33
N LYS A 182 0.76 -5.34 25.48
CA LYS A 182 0.71 -6.39 26.50
C LYS A 182 -0.36 -6.12 27.54
N GLU A 183 -0.54 -4.85 27.89
CA GLU A 183 -1.49 -4.38 28.91
C GLU A 183 -2.82 -4.00 28.29
N LYS A 184 -2.78 -3.39 27.10
CA LYS A 184 -3.97 -2.91 26.40
C LYS A 184 -3.87 -3.19 24.90
N ILE A 185 -4.85 -3.93 24.38
CA ILE A 185 -5.01 -4.14 22.94
C ILE A 185 -5.10 -2.77 22.25
N SER A 186 -4.21 -2.53 21.29
CA SER A 186 -4.11 -1.24 20.63
C SER A 186 -4.12 -1.38 19.13
N THR A 187 -5.00 -0.62 18.49
CA THR A 187 -5.26 -0.70 17.05
C THR A 187 -5.49 0.70 16.49
N PHE A 188 -5.50 0.81 15.16
CA PHE A 188 -5.91 2.01 14.46
C PHE A 188 -7.35 1.88 13.97
N ASN A 189 -8.08 2.98 14.04
CA ASN A 189 -9.35 3.15 13.35
C ASN A 189 -9.27 4.42 12.51
N ARG A 190 -9.45 4.29 11.19
CA ARG A 190 -9.37 5.40 10.21
C ARG A 190 -7.97 6.01 10.08
N LEU A 191 -6.94 5.17 9.91
CA LEU A 191 -5.62 5.62 9.48
C LEU A 191 -5.66 5.97 7.99
N THR A 192 -5.31 7.21 7.62
CA THR A 192 -5.24 7.66 6.22
C THR A 192 -3.82 8.06 5.87
N ILE A 193 -3.27 7.52 4.78
CA ILE A 193 -2.01 7.95 4.16
C ILE A 193 -2.33 8.39 2.74
N GLU A 194 -2.26 9.70 2.49
CA GLU A 194 -2.68 10.26 1.20
C GLU A 194 -1.69 11.25 0.58
N ASN A 195 -1.61 11.23 -0.74
CA ASN A 195 -0.81 12.18 -1.52
C ASN A 195 0.66 12.23 -1.11
N CYS A 196 1.21 11.14 -0.56
CA CYS A 196 2.59 11.06 -0.12
C CYS A 196 3.51 10.57 -1.24
N HIS A 197 4.79 10.91 -1.14
CA HIS A 197 5.82 10.43 -2.06
C HIS A 197 6.89 9.65 -1.29
N ILE A 198 6.99 8.35 -1.56
CA ILE A 198 7.97 7.45 -0.95
C ILE A 198 9.06 7.15 -1.99
N LEU A 199 10.29 7.60 -1.73
CA LEU A 199 11.33 7.68 -2.75
C LEU A 199 12.67 7.15 -2.27
N ARG A 200 13.24 6.13 -2.92
CA ARG A 200 14.56 5.57 -2.55
C ARG A 200 14.60 5.10 -1.09
N CYS A 201 13.56 4.36 -0.69
CA CYS A 201 13.47 3.72 0.61
C CYS A 201 13.79 2.23 0.48
N ALA A 202 14.67 1.72 1.34
CA ALA A 202 15.01 0.32 1.46
C ALA A 202 14.47 -0.21 2.80
N ARG A 203 13.78 -1.34 2.85
CA ARG A 203 13.41 -2.29 1.78
C ARG A 203 12.07 -1.93 1.12
N ASN A 204 11.06 -1.60 1.92
CA ASN A 204 9.65 -1.48 1.51
C ASN A 204 9.17 -0.01 1.50
N ALA A 205 8.04 0.29 0.89
CA ALA A 205 7.47 1.64 0.94
C ALA A 205 6.63 1.81 2.21
N MET A 206 5.59 1.00 2.40
CA MET A 206 4.69 1.04 3.56
C MET A 206 4.40 -0.37 4.08
N ILE A 207 4.73 -0.63 5.35
CA ILE A 207 4.51 -1.96 5.95
C ILE A 207 4.01 -1.83 7.40
N TRP A 208 3.24 -2.84 7.81
CA TRP A 208 2.66 -2.94 9.13
C TRP A 208 3.36 -4.00 9.99
N ALA A 209 3.37 -3.80 11.30
CA ALA A 209 3.52 -4.86 12.28
C ALA A 209 2.31 -4.79 13.22
N ALA A 210 1.42 -5.79 13.12
CA ALA A 210 0.11 -5.77 13.78
C ALA A 210 -0.35 -7.18 14.17
N TYR A 211 -1.56 -7.28 14.73
CA TYR A 211 -2.20 -8.54 15.09
C TYR A 211 -2.59 -9.34 13.85
N SER A 212 -1.71 -10.24 13.41
CA SER A 212 -1.93 -11.13 12.26
C SER A 212 -2.33 -12.57 12.64
N ASP A 213 -2.25 -12.90 13.92
CA ASP A 213 -2.68 -14.21 14.43
C ASP A 213 -4.21 -14.24 14.53
N ARG A 214 -4.86 -15.20 13.88
CA ARG A 214 -6.32 -15.34 13.93
C ARG A 214 -6.85 -15.79 15.30
N GLN A 215 -6.02 -16.34 16.18
CA GLN A 215 -6.38 -16.57 17.58
C GLN A 215 -6.38 -15.28 18.41
N ASN A 216 -5.59 -14.28 18.00
CA ASN A 216 -5.42 -13.00 18.67
C ASN A 216 -5.75 -11.85 17.70
N TRP A 217 -6.89 -11.97 17.02
CA TRP A 217 -7.29 -11.11 15.91
C TRP A 217 -7.89 -9.79 16.40
N HIS A 218 -7.11 -8.72 16.27
CA HIS A 218 -7.52 -7.35 16.60
C HIS A 218 -7.16 -6.41 15.45
N PRO A 219 -7.97 -6.38 14.38
CA PRO A 219 -7.58 -5.68 13.17
C PRO A 219 -7.60 -4.15 13.33
N ASN A 220 -6.72 -3.50 12.58
CA ASN A 220 -6.88 -2.10 12.24
C ASN A 220 -8.08 -1.94 11.31
N LYS A 221 -8.91 -0.92 11.52
CA LYS A 221 -10.17 -0.76 10.78
C LYS A 221 -10.17 0.49 9.93
N HIS A 222 -10.74 0.37 8.73
CA HIS A 222 -11.03 1.50 7.85
C HIS A 222 -9.78 2.29 7.46
N THR A 223 -8.67 1.59 7.24
CA THR A 223 -7.44 2.18 6.71
C THR A 223 -7.64 2.61 5.26
N VAL A 224 -7.12 3.79 4.90
CA VAL A 224 -7.19 4.33 3.54
C VAL A 224 -5.80 4.73 3.08
N ILE A 225 -5.34 4.16 1.97
CA ILE A 225 -4.05 4.47 1.34
C ILE A 225 -4.33 4.97 -0.08
N ARG A 226 -4.13 6.27 -0.34
CA ARG A 226 -4.52 6.85 -1.63
C ARG A 226 -3.62 7.91 -2.24
N GLY A 227 -3.56 7.98 -3.55
CA GLY A 227 -2.86 9.08 -4.22
C GLY A 227 -1.35 9.09 -3.93
N ASN A 228 -0.75 7.97 -3.50
CA ASN A 228 0.66 7.93 -3.15
C ASN A 228 1.52 7.55 -4.35
N LEU A 229 2.68 8.18 -4.46
CA LEU A 229 3.72 7.85 -5.43
C LEU A 229 4.84 7.09 -4.72
N ILE A 230 5.20 5.93 -5.24
CA ILE A 230 6.26 5.06 -4.75
C ILE A 230 7.27 4.87 -5.88
N GLU A 231 8.49 5.35 -5.68
CA GLU A 231 9.54 5.28 -6.68
C GLU A 231 10.84 4.78 -6.06
N LYS A 232 11.57 3.95 -6.81
CA LYS A 232 12.89 3.46 -6.39
C LYS A 232 12.90 2.68 -5.08
N VAL A 233 11.81 1.97 -4.80
CA VAL A 233 11.68 1.03 -3.68
C VAL A 233 11.86 -0.39 -4.22
N PRO A 234 12.86 -1.17 -3.75
CA PRO A 234 13.15 -2.50 -4.31
C PRO A 234 12.22 -3.60 -3.80
N GLY A 235 11.72 -3.47 -2.57
CA GLY A 235 10.82 -4.41 -1.93
C GLY A 235 9.36 -4.06 -2.11
N ASP A 236 8.57 -4.39 -1.10
CA ASP A 236 7.11 -4.27 -1.18
C ASP A 236 6.66 -2.81 -1.26
N GLY A 237 5.61 -2.54 -2.02
CA GLY A 237 4.97 -1.23 -2.09
C GLY A 237 4.11 -0.97 -0.86
N ILE A 238 2.90 -1.52 -0.82
CA ILE A 238 1.90 -1.27 0.24
C ILE A 238 1.41 -2.60 0.81
N VAL A 239 1.68 -2.85 2.09
CA VAL A 239 1.39 -4.13 2.75
C VAL A 239 0.59 -3.96 4.05
N PRO A 240 -0.73 -3.74 4.01
CA PRO A 240 -1.54 -3.80 5.22
C PRO A 240 -1.43 -5.19 5.86
N ILE A 241 -1.10 -5.21 7.15
CA ILE A 241 -1.03 -6.41 7.97
C ILE A 241 -2.03 -6.28 9.09
N GLY A 242 -2.87 -7.30 9.29
CA GLY A 242 -3.81 -7.31 10.39
C GLY A 242 -4.85 -6.20 10.29
N CYS A 243 -5.50 -6.08 9.12
CA CYS A 243 -6.47 -5.03 8.84
C CYS A 243 -7.83 -5.60 8.43
N ASP A 244 -8.88 -4.83 8.63
CA ASP A 244 -10.24 -5.06 8.14
C ASP A 244 -10.75 -3.81 7.43
N SER A 245 -11.32 -4.00 6.24
CA SER A 245 -11.93 -2.94 5.43
C SER A 245 -10.92 -1.88 5.00
N THR A 246 -9.76 -2.32 4.50
CA THR A 246 -8.72 -1.43 3.94
C THR A 246 -9.08 -1.04 2.51
N LEU A 247 -8.95 0.24 2.19
CA LEU A 247 -9.06 0.77 0.83
C LEU A 247 -7.70 1.25 0.33
N ILE A 248 -7.22 0.69 -0.79
CA ILE A 248 -5.99 1.10 -1.46
C ILE A 248 -6.33 1.57 -2.88
N GLU A 249 -6.22 2.88 -3.15
CA GLU A 249 -6.61 3.42 -4.45
C GLU A 249 -5.81 4.61 -4.97
N TYR A 250 -5.69 4.73 -6.29
CA TYR A 250 -4.96 5.82 -6.97
C TYR A 250 -3.48 5.92 -6.56
N ASN A 251 -2.85 4.80 -6.22
CA ASN A 251 -1.42 4.76 -5.94
C ASN A 251 -0.63 4.36 -7.19
N VAL A 252 0.59 4.88 -7.33
CA VAL A 252 1.54 4.57 -8.40
C VAL A 252 2.81 4.01 -7.79
N MET A 253 3.23 2.82 -8.20
CA MET A 253 4.52 2.23 -7.87
C MET A 253 5.30 1.95 -9.15
N ARG A 254 6.53 2.47 -9.26
CA ARG A 254 7.37 2.32 -10.46
C ARG A 254 8.85 2.50 -10.20
N ASP A 255 9.66 2.23 -11.23
CA ASP A 255 11.12 2.40 -11.23
C ASP A 255 11.78 1.65 -10.05
N CYS A 256 11.39 0.39 -9.85
CA CYS A 256 11.89 -0.41 -8.73
C CYS A 256 13.28 -0.97 -9.08
N PRO A 257 14.30 -0.75 -8.23
CA PRO A 257 15.65 -1.21 -8.53
C PRO A 257 15.79 -2.72 -8.27
N ASP A 258 16.49 -3.41 -9.17
CA ASP A 258 16.84 -4.84 -9.04
C ASP A 258 18.03 -5.03 -8.08
N VAL A 259 17.81 -4.78 -6.79
CA VAL A 259 18.86 -4.78 -5.76
C VAL A 259 18.55 -5.66 -4.55
N LEU A 260 17.36 -6.26 -4.48
CA LEU A 260 17.06 -7.25 -3.44
C LEU A 260 17.96 -8.49 -3.62
N PRO A 261 18.48 -9.08 -2.53
CA PRO A 261 19.16 -10.37 -2.58
C PRO A 261 18.27 -11.47 -3.19
N GLU A 262 18.89 -12.42 -3.91
CA GLU A 262 18.20 -13.53 -4.59
C GLU A 262 17.41 -14.48 -3.66
N THR A 263 17.45 -14.26 -2.35
CA THR A 263 16.66 -14.98 -1.33
C THR A 263 15.37 -14.25 -0.95
N GLU A 264 15.15 -13.05 -1.46
CA GLU A 264 14.04 -12.20 -1.07
C GLU A 264 12.85 -12.30 -2.02
N ALA A 265 11.66 -12.11 -1.44
CA ALA A 265 10.38 -12.09 -2.11
C ALA A 265 9.63 -10.80 -1.76
N ALA A 266 9.03 -10.15 -2.75
CA ALA A 266 8.22 -8.96 -2.55
C ALA A 266 7.24 -8.81 -3.72
N ALA A 267 6.11 -8.16 -3.46
CA ALA A 267 5.10 -7.80 -4.45
C ALA A 267 4.71 -6.32 -4.31
N GLY A 268 4.01 -5.77 -5.32
CA GLY A 268 3.67 -4.35 -5.35
C GLY A 268 2.70 -3.93 -4.24
N ILE A 269 1.41 -4.25 -4.41
CA ILE A 269 0.34 -3.86 -3.48
C ILE A 269 -0.48 -5.08 -3.07
N TRP A 270 -0.52 -5.38 -1.77
CA TRP A 270 -1.08 -6.64 -1.30
C TRP A 270 -1.39 -6.68 0.21
N PRO A 271 -2.50 -7.30 0.65
CA PRO A 271 -2.76 -7.55 2.05
C PRO A 271 -2.12 -8.84 2.56
N TRP A 272 -1.72 -8.85 3.84
CA TRP A 272 -1.36 -10.07 4.58
C TRP A 272 -2.21 -10.18 5.83
N SER A 273 -2.85 -11.33 6.03
CA SER A 273 -3.77 -11.53 7.16
C SER A 273 -4.79 -10.40 7.30
N CYS A 274 -5.63 -10.16 6.29
CA CYS A 274 -6.64 -9.10 6.31
C CYS A 274 -8.03 -9.59 5.91
N ASP A 275 -9.06 -8.84 6.30
CA ASP A 275 -10.44 -9.05 5.83
C ASP A 275 -10.91 -7.85 4.99
N ASN A 276 -11.67 -8.13 3.93
CA ASN A 276 -12.38 -7.12 3.13
C ASN A 276 -11.48 -6.01 2.56
N THR A 277 -10.27 -6.35 2.09
CA THR A 277 -9.38 -5.37 1.45
C THR A 277 -9.82 -5.10 0.01
N LEU A 278 -10.00 -3.82 -0.33
CA LEU A 278 -10.29 -3.36 -1.68
C LEU A 278 -9.08 -2.64 -2.26
N VAL A 279 -8.48 -3.23 -3.30
CA VAL A 279 -7.37 -2.68 -4.09
C VAL A 279 -7.93 -2.25 -5.45
N GLN A 280 -8.03 -0.94 -5.69
CA GLN A 280 -8.61 -0.44 -6.93
C GLN A 280 -7.96 0.80 -7.51
N PHE A 281 -7.96 0.94 -8.83
CA PHE A 281 -7.39 2.12 -9.51
C PHE A 281 -5.93 2.37 -9.11
N ASN A 282 -5.08 1.34 -9.07
CA ASN A 282 -3.65 1.51 -8.83
C ASN A 282 -2.84 1.19 -10.09
N GLU A 283 -1.65 1.77 -10.18
CA GLU A 283 -0.63 1.46 -11.19
C GLU A 283 0.57 0.81 -10.50
N VAL A 284 0.98 -0.38 -10.94
CA VAL A 284 2.23 -1.00 -10.51
C VAL A 284 3.04 -1.43 -11.72
N SER A 285 4.25 -0.89 -11.84
CA SER A 285 5.13 -1.21 -12.94
C SER A 285 6.59 -1.39 -12.54
N ASP A 286 7.30 -2.10 -13.41
CA ASP A 286 8.76 -2.27 -13.31
C ASP A 286 9.20 -2.81 -11.94
N HIS A 287 8.38 -3.66 -11.30
CA HIS A 287 8.73 -4.31 -10.04
C HIS A 287 9.65 -5.51 -10.30
N LYS A 288 10.79 -5.56 -9.59
CA LYS A 288 11.92 -6.45 -9.91
C LYS A 288 12.32 -7.41 -8.78
N ALA A 289 11.42 -7.71 -7.85
CA ALA A 289 11.73 -8.62 -6.75
C ALA A 289 12.16 -10.03 -7.24
N PRO A 290 13.13 -10.70 -6.61
CA PRO A 290 13.71 -11.94 -7.13
C PRO A 290 12.78 -13.15 -7.20
N TRP A 291 11.86 -13.34 -6.24
CA TRP A 291 10.99 -14.53 -6.23
C TRP A 291 9.58 -14.27 -6.78
N ASP A 292 8.97 -13.16 -6.36
CA ASP A 292 7.55 -12.88 -6.60
C ASP A 292 7.38 -11.82 -7.68
N ALA A 293 7.49 -10.53 -7.33
CA ALA A 293 7.44 -9.38 -8.22
C ALA A 293 6.14 -9.17 -9.02
N GLN A 294 5.03 -9.76 -8.59
CA GLN A 294 3.72 -9.46 -9.16
C GLN A 294 3.34 -8.01 -8.83
N GLY A 295 2.57 -7.38 -9.71
CA GLY A 295 2.03 -6.04 -9.45
C GLY A 295 1.12 -6.02 -8.22
N PHE A 296 0.29 -7.05 -8.08
CA PHE A 296 -0.65 -7.21 -6.98
C PHE A 296 -0.51 -8.60 -6.34
N ASP A 297 -0.93 -8.71 -5.09
CA ASP A 297 -1.06 -10.01 -4.43
C ASP A 297 -2.28 -10.01 -3.49
N SER A 298 -2.88 -11.17 -3.28
CA SER A 298 -3.70 -11.48 -2.13
C SER A 298 -3.04 -12.63 -1.38
N ASP A 299 -2.34 -12.30 -0.32
CA ASP A 299 -1.54 -13.28 0.40
C ASP A 299 -2.39 -14.11 1.38
N TRP A 300 -1.75 -15.05 2.05
CA TRP A 300 -2.36 -16.01 2.95
C TRP A 300 -3.02 -15.34 4.16
N ASN A 301 -3.96 -16.08 4.75
CA ASN A 301 -4.77 -15.62 5.88
C ASN A 301 -5.72 -14.46 5.54
N CYS A 302 -6.11 -14.28 4.28
CA CYS A 302 -7.02 -13.20 3.85
C CYS A 302 -8.43 -13.68 3.49
N THR A 303 -9.46 -12.88 3.79
CA THR A 303 -10.84 -13.15 3.34
C THR A 303 -11.43 -11.97 2.59
N GLY A 304 -12.07 -12.24 1.44
CA GLY A 304 -12.81 -11.24 0.68
C GLY A 304 -11.96 -10.12 0.08
N THR A 305 -10.71 -10.40 -0.30
CA THR A 305 -9.86 -9.44 -1.02
C THR A 305 -10.43 -9.20 -2.42
N VAL A 306 -10.57 -7.93 -2.82
CA VAL A 306 -10.99 -7.54 -4.17
C VAL A 306 -9.90 -6.69 -4.82
N ILE A 307 -9.38 -7.15 -5.96
CA ILE A 307 -8.40 -6.46 -6.79
C ILE A 307 -9.10 -6.09 -8.10
N GLN A 308 -9.46 -4.82 -8.28
CA GLN A 308 -10.24 -4.37 -9.44
C GLN A 308 -9.80 -3.06 -10.07
N TYR A 309 -9.94 -2.91 -11.39
CA TYR A 309 -9.63 -1.66 -12.10
C TYR A 309 -8.18 -1.19 -11.89
N ASN A 310 -7.24 -2.12 -11.70
CA ASN A 310 -5.83 -1.79 -11.58
C ASN A 310 -5.11 -2.01 -12.91
N TYR A 311 -4.02 -1.26 -13.09
CA TYR A 311 -3.12 -1.36 -14.22
C TYR A 311 -1.76 -1.89 -13.74
N SER A 312 -1.25 -2.93 -14.40
CA SER A 312 0.11 -3.41 -14.19
C SER A 312 0.85 -3.52 -15.51
N HIS A 313 2.14 -3.21 -15.51
CA HIS A 313 2.97 -3.44 -16.68
C HIS A 313 4.46 -3.62 -16.38
N ASP A 314 5.13 -4.40 -17.22
CA ASP A 314 6.57 -4.63 -17.19
C ASP A 314 7.12 -5.15 -15.86
N ASN A 315 6.26 -5.73 -15.00
CA ASN A 315 6.70 -6.34 -13.75
C ASN A 315 7.38 -7.69 -14.03
N TYR A 316 8.39 -8.05 -13.24
CA TYR A 316 9.03 -9.36 -13.37
C TYR A 316 8.05 -10.50 -13.11
N GLY A 317 7.10 -10.34 -12.18
CA GLY A 317 6.31 -11.45 -11.63
C GLY A 317 4.98 -11.76 -12.29
N GLY A 318 4.38 -10.83 -13.05
CA GLY A 318 3.01 -10.98 -13.54
C GLY A 318 2.06 -9.90 -13.00
N LEU A 319 0.78 -10.06 -13.31
CA LEU A 319 -0.30 -9.22 -12.80
C LEU A 319 -0.53 -9.46 -11.31
N VAL A 320 -0.78 -10.72 -10.93
CA VAL A 320 -1.29 -11.04 -9.59
C VAL A 320 -0.84 -12.40 -9.06
N LEU A 321 -0.52 -12.42 -7.76
CA LEU A 321 -0.42 -13.63 -6.94
C LEU A 321 -1.67 -13.73 -6.05
N VAL A 322 -2.14 -14.95 -5.80
CA VAL A 322 -3.11 -15.26 -4.75
C VAL A 322 -2.61 -16.51 -4.07
N CYS A 323 -2.25 -16.43 -2.80
CA CYS A 323 -1.58 -17.56 -2.18
C CYS A 323 -2.05 -17.87 -0.76
N ASN A 324 -1.82 -19.12 -0.38
CA ASN A 324 -2.04 -19.61 0.96
C ASN A 324 -0.97 -20.66 1.31
N ASP A 325 -0.29 -20.53 2.45
CA ASP A 325 0.59 -21.60 2.94
C ASP A 325 -0.27 -22.72 3.57
N GLY A 326 -0.38 -23.85 2.88
CA GLY A 326 -1.13 -25.00 3.37
C GLY A 326 -0.47 -25.75 4.52
N THR A 327 0.77 -25.41 4.88
CA THR A 327 1.48 -25.99 6.04
C THR A 327 1.27 -25.21 7.34
N ALA A 328 0.67 -24.01 7.25
CA ALA A 328 0.40 -23.18 8.41
C ALA A 328 -0.64 -23.80 9.35
N ASP A 329 -0.50 -23.53 10.65
CA ASP A 329 -1.46 -23.97 11.66
C ASP A 329 -2.85 -23.35 11.39
N ALA A 330 -3.87 -24.19 11.26
CA ALA A 330 -5.25 -23.77 10.96
C ALA A 330 -5.88 -22.88 12.04
N SER A 331 -5.31 -22.84 13.24
CA SER A 331 -5.72 -21.93 14.30
C SER A 331 -5.18 -20.50 14.10
N PHE A 332 -4.00 -20.36 13.49
CA PHE A 332 -3.41 -19.07 13.12
C PHE A 332 -3.91 -18.58 11.76
N ASN A 333 -4.16 -19.51 10.82
CA ASN A 333 -4.46 -19.23 9.42
C ASN A 333 -5.88 -19.66 9.02
N VAL A 334 -6.74 -18.71 8.64
CA VAL A 334 -8.09 -19.02 8.10
C VAL A 334 -8.09 -19.38 6.60
N GLY A 335 -6.92 -19.38 5.96
CA GLY A 335 -6.71 -19.61 4.54
C GLY A 335 -6.79 -18.32 3.71
N ASN A 336 -6.79 -18.48 2.39
CA ASN A 336 -7.19 -17.41 1.46
C ASN A 336 -8.54 -17.79 0.85
N LEU A 337 -9.58 -16.99 1.13
CA LEU A 337 -10.97 -17.31 0.78
C LEU A 337 -11.66 -16.15 0.08
N GLY A 338 -12.28 -16.42 -1.06
CA GLY A 338 -13.18 -15.47 -1.72
C GLY A 338 -12.45 -14.32 -2.42
N THR A 339 -11.22 -14.52 -2.87
CA THR A 339 -10.46 -13.49 -3.59
C THR A 339 -11.06 -13.23 -4.97
N ILE A 340 -11.32 -11.96 -5.29
CA ILE A 340 -11.87 -11.53 -6.58
C ILE A 340 -10.83 -10.67 -7.30
N VAL A 341 -10.41 -11.08 -8.49
CA VAL A 341 -9.56 -10.30 -9.40
C VAL A 341 -10.37 -9.98 -10.65
N ARG A 342 -10.75 -8.71 -10.84
CA ARG A 342 -11.61 -8.34 -11.98
C ARG A 342 -11.33 -7.00 -12.63
N TYR A 343 -11.60 -6.89 -13.93
CA TYR A 343 -11.46 -5.62 -14.65
C TYR A 343 -10.09 -4.96 -14.50
N ASN A 344 -9.03 -5.75 -14.31
CA ASN A 344 -7.67 -5.25 -14.33
C ASN A 344 -7.11 -5.33 -15.75
N VAL A 345 -6.12 -4.49 -16.05
CA VAL A 345 -5.37 -4.52 -17.30
C VAL A 345 -3.90 -4.80 -16.98
N SER A 346 -3.34 -5.84 -17.58
CA SER A 346 -1.93 -6.20 -17.50
C SER A 346 -1.33 -6.16 -18.89
N ILE A 347 -0.25 -5.41 -19.07
CA ILE A 347 0.47 -5.28 -20.34
C ILE A 347 1.94 -5.61 -20.11
N GLY A 348 2.47 -6.62 -20.79
CA GLY A 348 3.92 -6.87 -20.76
C GLY A 348 4.47 -7.40 -19.43
N ASP A 349 3.63 -7.74 -18.46
CA ASP A 349 4.08 -8.36 -17.21
C ASP A 349 4.67 -9.76 -17.43
N GLY A 350 5.43 -10.23 -16.44
CA GLY A 350 6.06 -11.55 -16.42
C GLY A 350 7.34 -11.59 -17.24
N VAL A 351 8.19 -10.57 -17.12
CA VAL A 351 9.42 -10.38 -17.92
C VAL A 351 10.70 -10.70 -17.15
N ARG A 352 10.61 -11.54 -16.12
CA ARG A 352 11.72 -11.93 -15.25
C ARG A 352 12.91 -12.46 -16.07
N PRO A 353 14.12 -11.87 -15.95
CA PRO A 353 15.30 -12.27 -16.71
C PRO A 353 16.19 -13.32 -16.00
N LYS A 354 15.76 -13.80 -14.82
CA LYS A 354 16.55 -14.69 -13.95
C LYS A 354 15.66 -15.74 -13.27
N PRO A 355 16.19 -16.92 -12.91
CA PRO A 355 15.38 -17.95 -12.27
C PRO A 355 15.01 -17.55 -10.83
N THR A 356 13.83 -17.98 -10.39
CA THR A 356 13.43 -18.05 -8.98
C THR A 356 13.86 -19.39 -8.38
N ARG A 357 13.48 -19.65 -7.12
CA ARG A 357 13.58 -21.00 -6.51
C ARG A 357 12.86 -22.11 -7.30
N ALA A 358 11.90 -21.75 -8.16
CA ALA A 358 11.14 -22.66 -9.01
C ALA A 358 11.65 -22.70 -10.47
N GLY A 359 12.81 -22.09 -10.77
CA GLY A 359 13.31 -21.92 -12.13
C GLY A 359 12.79 -20.64 -12.80
N MET A 360 12.74 -20.60 -14.13
CA MET A 360 12.16 -19.47 -14.85
C MET A 360 10.64 -19.45 -14.65
N PHE A 361 10.19 -18.60 -13.74
CA PHE A 361 8.82 -18.59 -13.24
C PHE A 361 8.31 -17.16 -13.07
N SER A 362 7.30 -16.82 -13.86
CA SER A 362 6.65 -15.50 -13.85
C SER A 362 5.31 -15.55 -14.61
N PRO A 363 4.35 -16.38 -14.18
CA PRO A 363 3.05 -16.47 -14.82
C PRO A 363 2.28 -15.14 -14.66
N ALA A 364 1.39 -14.81 -15.60
CA ALA A 364 0.61 -13.58 -15.47
C ALA A 364 -0.33 -13.61 -14.26
N VAL A 365 -0.95 -14.76 -13.98
CA VAL A 365 -1.77 -15.01 -12.78
C VAL A 365 -1.24 -16.25 -12.07
N HIS A 366 -0.92 -16.13 -10.79
CA HIS A 366 -0.43 -17.24 -9.96
C HIS A 366 -1.36 -17.49 -8.79
N LEU A 367 -1.94 -18.70 -8.68
CA LEU A 367 -2.58 -19.16 -7.46
C LEU A 367 -1.74 -20.27 -6.85
N ALA A 368 -1.27 -20.09 -5.61
CA ALA A 368 -0.36 -21.03 -4.95
C ALA A 368 -0.94 -21.54 -3.62
N GLY A 369 -0.93 -22.87 -3.43
CA GLY A 369 -1.40 -23.48 -2.19
C GLY A 369 -2.92 -23.52 -2.04
N PRO A 370 -3.47 -23.91 -0.87
CA PRO A 370 -4.90 -24.12 -0.68
C PRO A 370 -5.66 -22.80 -0.55
N VAL A 371 -5.80 -22.10 -1.67
CA VAL A 371 -6.72 -20.97 -1.87
C VAL A 371 -8.08 -21.49 -2.31
N LYS A 372 -9.16 -20.82 -1.90
CA LYS A 372 -10.54 -21.29 -2.13
C LYS A 372 -11.46 -20.20 -2.64
N ASP A 373 -12.39 -20.59 -3.50
CA ASP A 373 -13.46 -19.72 -4.03
C ASP A 373 -12.89 -18.43 -4.66
N SER A 374 -11.91 -18.60 -5.54
CA SER A 374 -11.27 -17.47 -6.23
C SER A 374 -11.98 -17.16 -7.54
N HIS A 375 -12.18 -15.87 -7.84
CA HIS A 375 -12.88 -15.40 -9.04
C HIS A 375 -11.97 -14.49 -9.86
N ILE A 376 -11.47 -15.01 -10.99
CA ILE A 376 -10.64 -14.27 -11.93
C ILE A 376 -11.51 -13.93 -13.14
N THR A 377 -12.04 -12.70 -13.20
CA THR A 377 -13.07 -12.37 -14.20
C THR A 377 -12.83 -11.07 -14.94
N ARG A 378 -13.08 -11.05 -16.25
CA ARG A 378 -13.07 -9.82 -17.06
C ARG A 378 -11.79 -9.01 -16.92
N ASN A 379 -10.64 -9.67 -16.80
CA ASN A 379 -9.33 -9.01 -16.87
C ASN A 379 -8.84 -9.01 -18.31
N ILE A 380 -8.03 -8.01 -18.68
CA ILE A 380 -7.27 -8.00 -19.93
C ILE A 380 -5.82 -8.31 -19.60
N ILE A 381 -5.34 -9.49 -20.02
CA ILE A 381 -3.97 -9.94 -19.86
C ILE A 381 -3.33 -9.97 -21.24
N HIS A 382 -2.48 -8.98 -21.52
CA HIS A 382 -1.84 -8.77 -22.80
C HIS A 382 -0.35 -9.12 -22.69
N ALA A 383 0.01 -10.36 -23.06
CA ALA A 383 1.39 -10.85 -22.99
C ALA A 383 2.18 -10.46 -24.25
N ASN A 384 3.07 -9.48 -24.09
CA ASN A 384 4.01 -9.08 -25.13
C ASN A 384 5.10 -10.13 -25.38
N ARG A 385 5.84 -9.93 -26.46
CA ARG A 385 6.97 -10.78 -26.82
C ARG A 385 8.01 -10.70 -25.71
N LYS A 386 8.44 -11.85 -25.20
CA LYS A 386 9.40 -11.87 -24.10
C LYS A 386 10.81 -11.48 -24.60
N PRO A 387 11.60 -10.73 -23.81
CA PRO A 387 12.96 -10.35 -24.17
C PRO A 387 13.93 -11.52 -24.41
N ALA A 388 13.66 -12.68 -23.80
CA ALA A 388 14.47 -13.89 -23.95
C ALA A 388 13.59 -15.15 -24.10
N ALA A 389 14.18 -16.20 -24.68
CA ALA A 389 13.48 -17.42 -25.06
C ALA A 389 13.08 -18.29 -23.86
N ASP A 390 13.83 -18.23 -22.76
CA ASP A 390 13.65 -18.99 -21.53
C ASP A 390 12.69 -18.34 -20.52
N ILE A 391 12.29 -17.08 -20.74
CA ILE A 391 11.30 -16.39 -19.90
C ILE A 391 9.95 -17.11 -19.96
N ASP A 392 9.29 -17.19 -18.81
CA ASP A 392 8.00 -17.86 -18.66
C ASP A 392 6.91 -17.22 -19.53
N ARG A 393 6.07 -18.07 -20.12
CA ARG A 393 4.95 -17.71 -21.02
C ARG A 393 3.64 -18.30 -20.53
N THR A 394 3.54 -18.55 -19.23
CA THR A 394 2.33 -19.09 -18.60
C THR A 394 1.35 -17.97 -18.32
N MET A 395 0.10 -18.14 -18.77
CA MET A 395 -0.98 -17.19 -18.47
C MET A 395 -1.49 -17.38 -17.05
N ILE A 396 -1.75 -18.62 -16.67
CA ILE A 396 -2.23 -18.98 -15.33
C ILE A 396 -1.46 -20.20 -14.84
N THR A 397 -0.94 -20.09 -13.63
CA THR A 397 -0.43 -21.22 -12.85
C THR A 397 -1.30 -21.39 -11.61
N LEU A 398 -1.84 -22.59 -11.41
CA LEU A 398 -2.47 -23.04 -10.16
C LEU A 398 -1.59 -24.17 -9.63
N ASP A 399 -0.78 -23.94 -8.60
CA ASP A 399 0.23 -24.89 -8.13
C ASP A 399 0.32 -25.05 -6.61
N SER A 400 1.25 -25.89 -6.16
CA SER A 400 1.31 -26.30 -4.77
C SER A 400 2.14 -25.39 -3.88
N TRP A 401 1.58 -25.05 -2.73
CA TRP A 401 2.30 -24.59 -1.54
C TRP A 401 1.64 -25.18 -0.29
N GLY A 402 2.05 -26.39 0.10
CA GLY A 402 1.43 -27.12 1.23
C GLY A 402 0.00 -27.62 0.94
N GLY A 403 -0.43 -27.60 -0.32
CA GLY A 403 -1.79 -27.91 -0.79
C GLY A 403 -2.01 -27.33 -2.18
N TYR A 404 -3.21 -27.41 -2.74
CA TYR A 404 -3.52 -26.91 -4.09
C TYR A 404 -4.76 -26.01 -4.09
N PRO A 405 -4.87 -25.08 -5.04
CA PRO A 405 -6.09 -24.29 -5.24
C PRO A 405 -7.32 -25.16 -5.45
N ASP A 406 -8.45 -24.74 -4.92
CA ASP A 406 -9.73 -25.38 -5.11
C ASP A 406 -10.82 -24.35 -5.42
N SER A 407 -11.74 -24.70 -6.32
CA SER A 407 -12.91 -23.88 -6.63
C SER A 407 -12.52 -22.50 -7.20
N THR A 408 -11.82 -22.49 -8.34
CA THR A 408 -11.46 -21.25 -9.05
C THR A 408 -12.36 -21.03 -10.26
N PHE A 409 -13.09 -19.92 -10.29
CA PHE A 409 -13.86 -19.47 -11.45
C PHE A 409 -13.04 -18.50 -12.30
N ILE A 410 -12.86 -18.83 -13.58
CA ILE A 410 -12.07 -18.04 -14.55
C ILE A 410 -12.98 -17.71 -15.72
N GLY A 411 -13.52 -16.49 -15.77
CA GLY A 411 -14.61 -16.17 -16.70
C GLY A 411 -14.52 -14.82 -17.38
N GLY A 412 -14.82 -14.78 -18.69
CA GLY A 412 -14.90 -13.53 -19.46
C GLY A 412 -13.59 -12.76 -19.56
N ASN A 413 -12.44 -13.35 -19.26
CA ASN A 413 -11.14 -12.68 -19.39
C ASN A 413 -10.69 -12.62 -20.85
N ILE A 414 -9.78 -11.70 -21.17
CA ILE A 414 -9.03 -11.69 -22.42
C ILE A 414 -7.60 -12.10 -22.13
N PHE A 415 -7.19 -13.24 -22.65
CA PHE A 415 -5.81 -13.70 -22.70
C PHE A 415 -5.29 -13.47 -24.12
N TYR A 416 -4.54 -12.39 -24.33
CA TYR A 416 -3.81 -12.18 -25.57
C TYR A 416 -2.34 -12.60 -25.40
N THR A 417 -1.81 -13.31 -26.38
CA THR A 417 -0.38 -13.62 -26.45
C THR A 417 0.20 -13.42 -27.84
N SER A 418 1.39 -12.81 -27.87
CA SER A 418 2.21 -12.66 -29.08
C SER A 418 3.08 -13.90 -29.38
N GLU A 419 3.28 -14.77 -28.39
CA GLU A 419 4.10 -15.99 -28.51
C GLU A 419 3.31 -17.21 -28.03
N SER A 420 3.81 -18.42 -28.28
CA SER A 420 3.13 -19.64 -27.78
C SER A 420 3.09 -19.63 -26.25
N SER A 421 1.89 -19.62 -25.67
CA SER A 421 1.66 -19.58 -24.22
C SER A 421 0.91 -20.81 -23.71
N ARG A 422 0.86 -20.97 -22.38
CA ARG A 422 0.25 -22.13 -21.74
C ARG A 422 -0.54 -21.80 -20.48
N PHE A 423 -1.35 -22.76 -20.05
CA PHE A 423 -2.05 -22.79 -18.77
C PHE A 423 -1.55 -24.00 -17.98
N GLN A 424 -1.25 -23.82 -16.69
CA GLN A 424 -0.74 -24.87 -15.81
C GLN A 424 -1.64 -24.98 -14.58
N LEU A 425 -2.60 -25.91 -14.62
CA LEU A 425 -3.56 -26.10 -13.51
C LEU A 425 -3.11 -27.15 -12.48
N THR A 426 -2.00 -27.84 -12.73
CA THR A 426 -1.41 -28.90 -11.88
C THR A 426 -2.47 -29.87 -11.30
N GLU A 427 -2.56 -30.01 -9.98
CA GLU A 427 -3.52 -30.84 -9.25
C GLU A 427 -4.65 -30.01 -8.61
N SER A 428 -4.83 -28.75 -9.02
CA SER A 428 -5.95 -27.95 -8.54
C SER A 428 -7.31 -28.55 -8.95
N THR A 429 -8.31 -28.36 -8.11
CA THR A 429 -9.62 -29.01 -8.25
C THR A 429 -10.76 -28.00 -8.43
N HIS A 430 -11.85 -28.46 -9.05
CA HIS A 430 -13.06 -27.66 -9.27
C HIS A 430 -12.81 -26.30 -9.93
N ASN A 431 -11.95 -26.28 -10.97
CA ASN A 431 -11.75 -25.08 -11.77
C ASN A 431 -12.82 -25.00 -12.85
N PHE A 432 -13.39 -23.81 -13.05
CA PHE A 432 -14.45 -23.56 -14.01
C PHE A 432 -14.02 -22.43 -14.96
N PHE A 433 -13.91 -22.74 -16.24
CA PHE A 433 -13.64 -21.74 -17.27
C PHE A 433 -14.92 -21.45 -18.06
N GLU A 434 -15.25 -20.18 -18.25
CA GLU A 434 -16.44 -19.79 -19.00
C GLU A 434 -16.26 -18.48 -19.78
N GLY A 435 -16.42 -18.55 -21.11
CA GLY A 435 -16.55 -17.37 -21.95
C GLY A 435 -15.27 -16.54 -22.07
N ASN A 436 -14.10 -17.15 -21.93
CA ASN A 436 -12.83 -16.44 -22.05
C ASN A 436 -12.42 -16.26 -23.52
N TYR A 437 -11.71 -15.18 -23.79
CA TYR A 437 -11.10 -14.87 -25.08
C TYR A 437 -9.64 -15.33 -25.07
N PHE A 438 -9.29 -16.31 -25.89
CA PHE A 438 -7.94 -16.84 -26.05
C PHE A 438 -7.38 -16.38 -27.40
N LEU A 439 -6.74 -15.21 -27.42
CA LEU A 439 -6.27 -14.54 -28.62
C LEU A 439 -4.77 -14.81 -28.82
N GLY A 440 -4.41 -15.46 -29.94
CA GLY A 440 -3.03 -15.87 -30.22
C GLY A 440 -2.85 -17.38 -30.15
N ARG A 441 -1.62 -17.84 -29.94
CA ARG A 441 -1.29 -19.28 -29.95
C ARG A 441 -1.12 -19.82 -28.53
N PHE A 442 -1.88 -20.87 -28.22
CA PHE A 442 -1.74 -21.61 -26.98
C PHE A 442 -1.35 -23.07 -27.24
N GLU A 443 -0.50 -23.64 -26.38
CA GLU A 443 -0.07 -25.04 -26.47
C GLU A 443 -1.27 -25.99 -26.26
N LYS A 444 -2.09 -25.67 -25.26
CA LYS A 444 -3.33 -26.36 -24.94
C LYS A 444 -4.26 -25.39 -24.21
N LEU A 445 -5.52 -25.32 -24.65
CA LEU A 445 -6.55 -24.53 -23.98
C LEU A 445 -7.22 -25.34 -22.85
N PRO A 446 -7.65 -24.68 -21.76
CA PRO A 446 -8.54 -25.28 -20.78
C PRO A 446 -9.91 -25.60 -21.41
N GLU A 447 -10.68 -26.47 -20.77
CA GLU A 447 -12.06 -26.75 -21.19
C GLU A 447 -12.95 -25.56 -20.86
N ASP A 448 -13.34 -24.80 -21.89
CA ASP A 448 -14.26 -23.67 -21.81
C ASP A 448 -15.27 -23.79 -22.97
N GLY A 449 -16.50 -24.18 -22.63
CA GLY A 449 -17.55 -24.43 -23.62
C GLY A 449 -18.03 -23.17 -24.37
N LYS A 450 -17.60 -21.98 -23.92
CA LYS A 450 -17.94 -20.69 -24.52
C LYS A 450 -16.69 -19.91 -24.95
N ALA A 451 -15.54 -20.58 -25.10
CA ALA A 451 -14.29 -19.96 -25.51
C ALA A 451 -14.42 -19.21 -26.85
N CYS A 452 -13.86 -18.00 -26.90
CA CYS A 452 -13.69 -17.23 -28.13
C CYS A 452 -12.21 -17.17 -28.50
N GLN A 453 -11.84 -17.42 -29.76
CA GLN A 453 -10.44 -17.36 -30.21
C GLN A 453 -10.14 -16.20 -31.16
N LEU A 454 -11.16 -15.42 -31.50
CA LEU A 454 -11.07 -14.25 -32.36
C LEU A 454 -12.10 -13.22 -31.91
N THR A 455 -11.77 -11.94 -32.02
CA THR A 455 -12.72 -10.84 -31.92
C THR A 455 -12.23 -9.65 -32.75
N ASP A 456 -13.10 -9.11 -33.60
CA ASP A 456 -12.79 -7.96 -34.43
C ASP A 456 -12.51 -6.71 -33.59
N ILE A 457 -13.18 -6.57 -32.44
CA ILE A 457 -13.02 -5.43 -31.53
C ILE A 457 -11.57 -5.36 -31.05
N TYR A 458 -11.03 -6.46 -30.51
CA TYR A 458 -9.65 -6.46 -30.02
C TYR A 458 -8.64 -6.31 -31.15
N GLN A 459 -8.89 -6.93 -32.31
CA GLN A 459 -8.01 -6.81 -33.47
C GLN A 459 -7.92 -5.36 -33.98
N GLN A 460 -9.05 -4.65 -34.08
CA GLN A 460 -9.12 -3.32 -34.67
C GLN A 460 -8.77 -2.19 -33.69
N GLU A 461 -9.21 -2.31 -32.44
CA GLU A 461 -9.02 -1.26 -31.44
C GLU A 461 -7.71 -1.40 -30.66
N VAL A 462 -7.21 -2.64 -30.51
CA VAL A 462 -5.96 -2.90 -29.77
C VAL A 462 -4.81 -3.22 -30.71
N LEU A 463 -4.85 -4.38 -31.38
CA LEU A 463 -3.69 -4.91 -32.10
C LEU A 463 -3.33 -4.10 -33.36
N ALA A 464 -4.32 -3.52 -34.06
CA ALA A 464 -4.07 -2.68 -35.22
C ALA A 464 -3.47 -1.30 -34.86
N LYS A 465 -3.51 -0.90 -33.57
CA LYS A 465 -2.87 0.33 -33.08
C LYS A 465 -1.42 0.06 -32.71
N ASP A 466 -1.20 -0.99 -31.94
CA ASP A 466 0.11 -1.42 -31.46
C ASP A 466 0.01 -2.88 -31.03
N GLU A 467 0.88 -3.74 -31.56
CA GLU A 467 0.92 -5.16 -31.20
C GLU A 467 1.30 -5.39 -29.73
N ASN A 468 1.94 -4.39 -29.10
CA ASN A 468 2.27 -4.43 -27.68
C ASN A 468 1.14 -3.95 -26.78
N GLY A 469 0.03 -3.48 -27.34
CA GLY A 469 -1.18 -3.15 -26.60
C GLY A 469 -1.17 -1.81 -25.86
N TYR A 470 -0.01 -1.14 -25.67
CA TYR A 470 0.06 0.12 -24.92
C TYR A 470 -0.78 1.22 -25.57
N GLN A 471 -0.67 1.42 -26.89
CA GLN A 471 -1.45 2.47 -27.57
C GLN A 471 -2.93 2.12 -27.68
N GLY A 472 -3.24 0.84 -27.92
CA GLY A 472 -4.60 0.36 -28.09
C GLY A 472 -5.39 0.38 -26.79
N LEU A 473 -4.83 -0.19 -25.72
CA LEU A 473 -5.48 -0.27 -24.41
C LEU A 473 -5.47 1.06 -23.66
N ALA A 474 -4.69 2.06 -24.09
CA ALA A 474 -4.77 3.42 -23.54
C ALA A 474 -6.17 4.05 -23.66
N LEU A 475 -7.02 3.58 -24.59
CA LEU A 475 -8.43 4.02 -24.66
C LEU A 475 -9.26 3.65 -23.42
N LEU A 476 -8.76 2.70 -22.62
CA LEU A 476 -9.38 2.23 -21.37
C LEU A 476 -8.81 2.93 -20.14
N MET A 477 -7.95 3.94 -20.31
CA MET A 477 -7.16 4.52 -19.23
C MET A 477 -7.37 6.03 -19.10
N ASP A 478 -7.37 6.52 -17.87
CA ASP A 478 -7.25 7.94 -17.53
C ASP A 478 -5.82 8.24 -17.06
N THR A 479 -5.35 9.46 -17.34
CA THR A 479 -4.11 9.99 -16.74
C THR A 479 -4.48 10.98 -15.65
N VAL A 480 -4.03 10.73 -14.43
CA VAL A 480 -4.31 11.56 -13.25
C VAL A 480 -3.00 11.96 -12.57
N GLU A 481 -2.92 13.16 -12.01
CA GLU A 481 -1.76 13.59 -11.23
C GLU A 481 -1.78 12.97 -9.82
N VAL A 482 -0.66 12.40 -9.41
CA VAL A 482 -0.44 11.71 -8.14
C VAL A 482 0.86 12.21 -7.54
N ALA A 483 0.78 12.91 -6.41
CA ALA A 483 1.92 13.50 -5.70
C ALA A 483 2.89 14.29 -6.61
N GLY A 484 2.35 15.03 -7.59
CA GLY A 484 3.12 15.84 -8.54
C GLY A 484 3.70 15.07 -9.74
N ALA A 485 3.32 13.81 -9.93
CA ALA A 485 3.68 13.01 -11.09
C ALA A 485 2.46 12.44 -11.81
N LYS A 486 2.62 12.02 -13.08
CA LYS A 486 1.54 11.34 -13.81
C LYS A 486 1.40 9.89 -13.33
N GLY A 487 0.16 9.47 -13.10
CA GLY A 487 -0.26 8.07 -12.96
C GLY A 487 -1.31 7.70 -14.01
N ILE A 488 -1.36 6.43 -14.39
CA ILE A 488 -2.25 5.86 -15.39
C ILE A 488 -3.20 4.89 -14.69
N PHE A 489 -4.51 5.10 -14.85
CA PHE A 489 -5.54 4.36 -14.13
C PHE A 489 -6.59 3.80 -15.07
N VAL A 490 -7.06 2.58 -14.80
CA VAL A 490 -8.17 2.02 -15.58
C VAL A 490 -9.42 2.88 -15.40
N ASN A 491 -9.97 3.37 -16.50
CA ASN A 491 -11.26 4.02 -16.53
C ASN A 491 -12.35 2.94 -16.45
N LYS A 492 -13.09 2.94 -15.33
CA LYS A 492 -14.13 1.95 -15.04
C LYS A 492 -15.18 1.85 -16.16
N GLU A 493 -15.73 2.98 -16.59
CA GLU A 493 -16.78 2.98 -17.60
C GLU A 493 -16.26 2.48 -18.96
N ALA A 494 -15.05 2.87 -19.33
CA ALA A 494 -14.42 2.44 -20.57
C ALA A 494 -14.19 0.92 -20.60
N ILE A 495 -13.63 0.33 -19.53
CA ILE A 495 -13.39 -1.12 -19.48
C ILE A 495 -14.68 -1.94 -19.39
N GLU A 496 -15.67 -1.50 -18.60
CA GLU A 496 -16.97 -2.19 -18.53
C GLU A 496 -17.70 -2.14 -19.88
N ASN A 497 -17.69 -0.98 -20.56
CA ASN A 497 -18.24 -0.85 -21.90
C ASN A 497 -17.48 -1.69 -22.93
N PHE A 498 -16.16 -1.79 -22.80
CA PHE A 498 -15.33 -2.62 -23.67
C PHE A 498 -15.76 -4.09 -23.61
N PHE A 499 -15.90 -4.65 -22.39
CA PHE A 499 -16.41 -6.01 -22.20
C PHE A 499 -17.86 -6.18 -22.64
N SER A 500 -18.73 -5.20 -22.37
CA SER A 500 -20.13 -5.27 -22.81
C SER A 500 -20.27 -5.35 -24.33
N ARG A 501 -19.38 -4.72 -25.10
CA ARG A 501 -19.38 -4.82 -26.57
C ARG A 501 -18.85 -6.15 -27.08
N LEU A 502 -17.97 -6.82 -26.34
CA LEU A 502 -17.48 -8.16 -26.71
C LEU A 502 -18.57 -9.23 -26.57
N GLU A 503 -19.49 -9.06 -25.62
CA GLU A 503 -20.57 -10.02 -25.37
C GLU A 503 -21.77 -9.91 -26.32
N LYS A 504 -21.80 -8.91 -27.20
CA LYS A 504 -22.84 -8.69 -28.21
C LYS A 504 -22.43 -9.30 -29.54
#